data_AF-A0A2T1NNR0-F1
#
_entry.id   AF-A0A2T1NNR0-F1
#
_cell.length_a   1.000
_cell.length_b   1.000
_cell.length_c   1.000
_cell.angle_alpha   90.00
_cell.angle_beta   90.00
_cell.angle_gamma   90.00
#
_symmetry.space_group_name_H-M   'P 1'
#
loop_
_entity.id
_entity.type
_entity.pdbx_description
1 polymer ?
#
loop_
_entity_poly.entity_id
_entity_poly.type
_entity_poly.pdbx_seq_one_letter_code
_entity_poly.pdbx_strand_id
1 'polypeptide(L)'
;MQFDLEYNYYYPFYTMEKRGQKKYYYSEEVYMHLSDDTSIKFLLKYQNSKLIEVILDKINKKEHNVYSKKCIHLSYIDFSKKIKTFQNFLNKGLNSLSGFNNYHKINFFYEVYKFNTDFELSFGYSKLHLKKDIFNHKIIDGKKINVENQKTSISEEWDKINTIINTYESGFTYKEIPEAKFKDNLNDFFSRYIPYLKAPKKLFKKEYKP
;
A
#
# COMPACT_ATOMS: atom_id res chain seq x y z
N MET A 1 2.62 23.27 -21.55
CA MET A 1 1.15 23.27 -21.66
C MET A 1 0.57 22.63 -20.41
N GLN A 2 -0.22 23.41 -19.67
CA GLN A 2 -0.91 22.97 -18.47
C GLN A 2 -2.29 22.49 -18.92
N PHE A 3 -2.56 21.20 -18.77
CA PHE A 3 -3.86 20.63 -19.11
C PHE A 3 -4.81 20.88 -17.95
N ASP A 4 -5.89 21.61 -18.22
CA ASP A 4 -7.03 21.71 -17.32
C ASP A 4 -7.76 20.36 -17.36
N LEU A 5 -7.63 19.61 -16.28
CA LEU A 5 -8.05 18.22 -16.18
C LEU A 5 -9.52 18.09 -15.72
N GLU A 6 -10.17 19.21 -15.39
CA GLU A 6 -11.46 19.21 -14.69
C GLU A 6 -12.64 18.70 -15.56
N TYR A 7 -12.54 18.63 -16.90
CA TYR A 7 -13.76 18.50 -17.72
C TYR A 7 -13.82 17.45 -18.87
N ASN A 8 -12.75 16.71 -19.20
CA ASN A 8 -12.74 15.97 -20.49
C ASN A 8 -12.30 14.48 -20.50
N TYR A 9 -12.07 13.84 -19.36
CA TYR A 9 -11.59 12.45 -19.38
C TYR A 9 -12.72 11.41 -19.34
N TYR A 10 -12.62 10.43 -20.23
CA TYR A 10 -13.36 9.17 -20.10
C TYR A 10 -12.72 8.34 -18.99
N TYR A 11 -13.55 7.78 -18.11
CA TYR A 11 -13.07 6.84 -17.11
C TYR A 11 -12.89 5.44 -17.73
N PRO A 12 -11.94 4.62 -17.25
CA PRO A 12 -10.86 5.03 -16.35
C PRO A 12 -9.78 5.84 -17.09
N PHE A 13 -9.15 6.78 -16.37
CA PHE A 13 -7.91 7.42 -16.80
C PHE A 13 -6.84 7.30 -15.72
N TYR A 14 -5.58 7.54 -16.09
CA TYR A 14 -4.43 7.21 -15.24
C TYR A 14 -3.57 8.44 -15.00
N THR A 15 -3.16 8.66 -13.76
CA THR A 15 -2.19 9.71 -13.42
C THR A 15 -1.10 9.19 -12.50
N MET A 16 -0.03 9.95 -12.37
CA MET A 16 1.04 9.66 -11.44
C MET A 16 1.60 10.94 -10.83
N GLU A 17 1.87 10.91 -9.54
CA GLU A 17 2.67 11.93 -8.85
C GLU A 17 4.02 11.32 -8.43
N LYS A 18 5.09 12.10 -8.55
CA LYS A 18 6.43 11.71 -8.10
C LYS A 18 6.88 12.65 -6.98
N ARG A 19 7.38 12.09 -5.89
CA ARG A 19 7.91 12.85 -4.75
C ARG A 19 9.29 12.34 -4.35
N GLY A 20 10.15 13.24 -3.88
CA GLY A 20 11.51 12.93 -3.42
C GLY A 20 12.58 12.95 -4.50
N GLN A 21 13.77 12.44 -4.17
CA GLN A 21 14.96 12.46 -5.02
C GLN A 21 15.42 11.03 -5.33
N LYS A 22 15.50 10.70 -6.63
CA LYS A 22 15.77 9.33 -7.12
C LYS A 22 17.02 8.68 -6.52
N LYS A 23 18.05 9.47 -6.21
CA LYS A 23 19.33 9.01 -5.66
C LYS A 23 19.20 8.44 -4.24
N TYR A 24 18.32 8.98 -3.42
CA TYR A 24 18.23 8.66 -2.00
C TYR A 24 16.93 7.91 -1.70
N TYR A 25 15.83 8.63 -1.81
CA TYR A 25 14.49 8.15 -1.52
C TYR A 25 13.51 8.86 -2.44
N TYR A 26 12.69 8.09 -3.14
CA TYR A 26 11.62 8.62 -3.96
C TYR A 26 10.40 7.72 -3.93
N SER A 27 9.25 8.33 -4.20
CA SER A 27 7.97 7.63 -4.28
C SER A 27 7.25 8.00 -5.58
N GLU A 28 6.51 7.03 -6.08
CA GLU A 28 5.61 7.18 -7.21
C GLU A 28 4.21 6.77 -6.74
N GLU A 29 3.29 7.72 -6.74
CA GLU A 29 1.87 7.50 -6.48
C GLU A 29 1.17 7.39 -7.83
N VAL A 30 0.71 6.19 -8.19
CA VAL A 30 0.05 5.90 -9.46
C VAL A 30 -1.44 5.71 -9.19
N TYR A 31 -2.27 6.41 -9.97
CA TYR A 31 -3.71 6.45 -9.77
C TYR A 31 -4.44 5.89 -10.98
N MET A 32 -5.42 5.03 -10.72
CA MET A 32 -6.47 4.67 -11.66
C MET A 32 -7.75 5.35 -11.20
N HIS A 33 -8.19 6.37 -11.92
CA HIS A 33 -9.42 7.08 -11.61
C HIS A 33 -10.60 6.29 -12.17
N LEU A 34 -11.59 6.00 -11.32
CA LEU A 34 -12.76 5.21 -11.68
C LEU A 34 -14.01 6.09 -11.86
N SER A 35 -14.07 7.21 -11.15
CA SER A 35 -15.13 8.21 -11.21
C SER A 35 -14.61 9.58 -10.73
N ASP A 36 -15.51 10.56 -10.70
CA ASP A 36 -15.23 11.89 -10.16
C ASP A 36 -14.86 11.87 -8.67
N ASP A 37 -15.18 10.80 -7.96
CA ASP A 37 -14.98 10.70 -6.51
C ASP A 37 -14.25 9.42 -6.06
N THR A 38 -13.87 8.52 -6.96
CA THR A 38 -13.27 7.24 -6.59
C THR A 38 -12.03 6.95 -7.43
N SER A 39 -10.93 6.60 -6.75
CA SER A 39 -9.68 6.20 -7.40
C SER A 39 -9.02 5.03 -6.67
N ILE A 40 -8.28 4.22 -7.42
CA ILE A 40 -7.36 3.22 -6.85
C ILE A 40 -5.96 3.82 -6.89
N LYS A 41 -5.28 3.85 -5.75
CA LYS A 41 -3.90 4.32 -5.60
C LYS A 41 -2.96 3.13 -5.44
N PHE A 42 -1.89 3.14 -6.22
CA PHE A 42 -0.72 2.29 -6.09
C PHE A 42 0.46 3.16 -5.72
N LEU A 43 0.93 3.07 -4.49
CA LEU A 43 2.15 3.74 -4.04
C LEU A 43 3.33 2.78 -4.19
N LEU A 44 4.39 3.23 -4.84
CA LEU A 44 5.66 2.54 -4.96
C LEU A 44 6.74 3.41 -4.32
N LYS A 45 7.43 2.90 -3.29
CA LYS A 45 8.52 3.64 -2.64
C LYS A 45 9.85 2.96 -2.85
N TYR A 46 10.85 3.78 -3.13
CA TYR A 46 12.16 3.35 -3.51
C TYR A 46 13.22 3.98 -2.62
N GLN A 47 14.23 3.18 -2.28
CA GLN A 47 15.44 3.64 -1.61
C GLN A 47 16.64 3.15 -2.41
N ASN A 48 17.58 4.05 -2.72
CA ASN A 48 18.76 3.75 -3.55
C ASN A 48 18.37 3.02 -4.86
N SER A 49 17.32 3.50 -5.52
CA SER A 49 16.72 2.90 -6.73
C SER A 49 16.13 1.49 -6.59
N LYS A 50 16.11 0.89 -5.40
CA LYS A 50 15.45 -0.39 -5.12
C LYS A 50 14.04 -0.15 -4.57
N LEU A 51 13.06 -0.86 -5.10
CA LEU A 51 11.70 -0.85 -4.55
C LEU A 51 11.72 -1.52 -3.17
N ILE A 52 11.23 -0.81 -2.16
CA ILE A 52 11.21 -1.26 -0.77
C ILE A 52 9.80 -1.33 -0.19
N GLU A 53 8.82 -0.65 -0.77
CA GLU A 53 7.47 -0.63 -0.23
C GLU A 53 6.45 -0.47 -1.35
N VAL A 54 5.34 -1.19 -1.23
CA VAL A 54 4.16 -0.98 -2.07
C VAL A 54 2.91 -0.87 -1.21
N ILE A 55 2.03 0.06 -1.57
CA ILE A 55 0.70 0.19 -0.98
C ILE A 55 -0.34 0.20 -2.09
N LEU A 56 -1.40 -0.59 -1.93
CA LEU A 56 -2.63 -0.51 -2.70
C LEU A 56 -3.72 0.05 -1.80
N ASP A 57 -4.41 1.09 -2.24
CA ASP A 57 -5.49 1.73 -1.49
C ASP A 57 -6.64 2.14 -2.40
N LYS A 58 -7.87 2.06 -1.88
CA LYS A 58 -9.05 2.66 -2.54
C LYS A 58 -9.34 4.00 -1.87
N ILE A 59 -9.32 5.07 -2.64
CA ILE A 59 -9.46 6.45 -2.15
C ILE A 59 -10.76 7.04 -2.67
N ASN A 60 -11.48 7.73 -1.78
CA ASN A 60 -12.59 8.58 -2.16
C ASN A 60 -12.12 10.05 -2.22
N LYS A 61 -12.33 10.76 -3.35
CA LYS A 61 -11.68 12.05 -3.71
C LYS A 61 -11.98 13.23 -2.78
N LYS A 62 -12.85 13.12 -1.76
CA LYS A 62 -13.03 14.24 -0.81
C LYS A 62 -11.71 14.71 -0.18
N GLU A 63 -10.69 13.84 -0.15
CA GLU A 63 -9.40 14.13 0.48
C GLU A 63 -8.23 14.35 -0.51
N HIS A 64 -8.41 14.10 -1.82
CA HIS A 64 -7.30 14.13 -2.78
C HIS A 64 -7.66 14.95 -4.01
N ASN A 65 -7.03 16.12 -4.12
CA ASN A 65 -7.14 16.97 -5.30
C ASN A 65 -6.29 16.36 -6.44
N VAL A 66 -6.86 15.35 -7.10
CA VAL A 66 -6.28 14.62 -8.24
C VAL A 66 -5.89 15.58 -9.39
N TYR A 67 -6.49 16.76 -9.43
CA TYR A 67 -6.23 17.83 -10.38
C TYR A 67 -5.10 18.78 -9.94
N SER A 68 -4.40 18.45 -8.85
CA SER A 68 -3.25 19.26 -8.45
C SER A 68 -2.24 19.32 -9.60
N LYS A 69 -1.68 20.51 -9.83
CA LYS A 69 -0.75 20.85 -10.93
C LYS A 69 0.50 19.94 -11.02
N LYS A 70 0.70 19.03 -10.07
CA LYS A 70 1.85 18.13 -9.94
C LYS A 70 1.62 16.73 -10.53
N CYS A 71 0.38 16.38 -10.89
CA CYS A 71 0.07 15.07 -11.46
C CYS A 71 0.41 14.99 -12.96
N ILE A 72 1.04 13.89 -13.35
CA ILE A 72 1.39 13.55 -14.74
C ILE A 72 0.35 12.57 -15.28
N HIS A 73 -0.27 12.86 -16.41
CA HIS A 73 -1.17 11.91 -17.08
C HIS A 73 -0.35 10.74 -17.66
N LEU A 74 -0.85 9.50 -17.50
CA LEU A 74 -0.21 8.29 -17.99
C LEU A 74 -1.01 7.66 -19.14
N SER A 75 -0.30 7.10 -20.12
CA SER A 75 -0.91 6.14 -21.03
C SER A 75 -1.23 4.83 -20.31
N TYR A 76 -2.14 4.01 -20.84
CA TYR A 76 -2.38 2.67 -20.32
C TYR A 76 -1.10 1.80 -20.34
N ILE A 77 -0.25 1.97 -21.35
CA ILE A 77 1.01 1.23 -21.46
C ILE A 77 1.95 1.58 -20.29
N ASP A 78 2.06 2.87 -19.95
CA ASP A 78 2.92 3.28 -18.83
C ASP A 78 2.32 2.89 -17.47
N PHE A 79 1.00 3.00 -17.33
CA PHE A 79 0.27 2.51 -16.17
C PHE A 79 0.51 1.00 -15.97
N SER A 80 0.28 0.18 -17.00
CA SER A 80 0.46 -1.28 -16.92
C SER A 80 1.88 -1.70 -16.56
N LYS A 81 2.91 -0.96 -17.00
CA LYS A 81 4.30 -1.18 -16.56
C LYS A 81 4.44 -0.97 -15.05
N LYS A 82 3.84 0.09 -14.49
CA LYS A 82 3.85 0.34 -13.03
C LYS A 82 3.11 -0.75 -12.27
N ILE A 83 1.95 -1.17 -12.76
CA ILE A 83 1.19 -2.29 -12.16
C ILE A 83 1.98 -3.59 -12.19
N LYS A 84 2.68 -3.88 -13.29
CA LYS A 84 3.56 -5.07 -13.36
C LYS A 84 4.70 -4.99 -12.34
N THR A 85 5.30 -3.82 -12.14
CA THR A 85 6.31 -3.62 -11.08
C THR A 85 5.73 -3.88 -9.69
N PHE A 86 4.54 -3.34 -9.41
CA PHE A 86 3.81 -3.58 -8.16
C PHE A 86 3.54 -5.09 -7.95
N GLN A 87 2.95 -5.77 -8.94
CA GLN A 87 2.61 -7.18 -8.88
C GLN A 87 3.84 -8.07 -8.67
N ASN A 88 4.93 -7.80 -9.39
CA ASN A 88 6.17 -8.55 -9.23
C ASN A 88 6.73 -8.44 -7.80
N PHE A 89 6.69 -7.25 -7.20
CA PHE A 89 7.14 -7.05 -5.82
C PHE A 89 6.23 -7.73 -4.82
N LEU A 90 4.92 -7.61 -5.01
CA LEU A 90 3.92 -8.28 -4.17
C LEU A 90 4.09 -9.80 -4.21
N ASN A 91 4.19 -10.40 -5.40
CA ASN A 91 4.40 -11.84 -5.55
C ASN A 91 5.70 -12.29 -4.89
N LYS A 92 6.78 -11.51 -5.03
CA LYS A 92 8.04 -11.80 -4.34
C LYS A 92 7.88 -11.79 -2.82
N GLY A 93 7.20 -10.80 -2.27
CA GLY A 93 6.92 -10.72 -0.83
C GLY A 93 6.05 -11.88 -0.34
N LEU A 94 4.95 -12.17 -1.03
CA LEU A 94 4.06 -13.29 -0.70
C LEU A 94 4.79 -14.63 -0.71
N ASN A 95 5.63 -14.87 -1.72
CA ASN A 95 6.46 -16.08 -1.79
C ASN A 95 7.47 -16.15 -0.62
N SER A 96 8.12 -15.04 -0.29
CA SER A 96 9.07 -14.98 0.83
C SER A 96 8.39 -15.19 2.19
N LEU A 97 7.14 -14.78 2.34
CA LEU A 97 6.33 -14.97 3.53
C LEU A 97 5.68 -16.36 3.59
N SER A 98 5.82 -17.20 2.57
CA SER A 98 5.28 -18.56 2.59
C SER A 98 5.89 -19.38 3.73
N GLY A 99 5.06 -20.11 4.47
CA GLY A 99 5.49 -20.93 5.61
C GLY A 99 5.66 -20.17 6.93
N PHE A 100 5.49 -18.85 6.94
CA PHE A 100 5.45 -18.06 8.18
C PHE A 100 4.02 -17.95 8.73
N ASN A 101 3.91 -17.79 10.05
CA ASN A 101 2.63 -17.65 10.74
C ASN A 101 1.85 -16.42 10.24
N ASN A 102 0.52 -16.56 10.25
CA ASN A 102 -0.41 -15.51 9.86
C ASN A 102 -1.13 -14.99 11.09
N TYR A 103 -1.48 -13.70 11.13
CA TYR A 103 -2.11 -13.09 12.29
C TYR A 103 -3.28 -12.21 11.90
N HIS A 104 -4.24 -12.08 12.81
CA HIS A 104 -5.08 -10.91 12.93
C HIS A 104 -4.40 -9.92 13.86
N LYS A 105 -4.08 -8.75 13.33
CA LYS A 105 -3.62 -7.59 14.08
C LYS A 105 -4.85 -6.78 14.47
N ILE A 106 -5.12 -6.72 15.78
CA ILE A 106 -6.35 -6.18 16.36
C ILE A 106 -5.99 -4.98 17.24
N ASN A 107 -6.60 -3.84 16.95
CA ASN A 107 -6.72 -2.71 17.88
C ASN A 107 -8.19 -2.28 17.84
N PHE A 108 -8.52 -1.13 17.24
CA PHE A 108 -9.91 -0.74 16.91
C PHE A 108 -10.41 -1.32 15.58
N PHE A 109 -9.49 -1.48 14.63
CA PHE A 109 -9.75 -2.11 13.35
C PHE A 109 -9.00 -3.44 13.27
N TYR A 110 -9.51 -4.30 12.41
CA TYR A 110 -8.92 -5.59 12.13
C TYR A 110 -8.13 -5.51 10.83
N GLU A 111 -6.88 -5.97 10.88
CA GLU A 111 -6.05 -6.21 9.70
C GLU A 111 -5.52 -7.64 9.77
N VAL A 112 -5.33 -8.28 8.62
CA VAL A 112 -4.50 -9.48 8.57
C VAL A 112 -3.05 -9.07 8.35
N TYR A 113 -2.15 -9.76 9.04
CA TYR A 113 -0.76 -9.41 9.20
C TYR A 113 0.12 -10.65 9.04
N LYS A 114 1.22 -10.52 8.32
CA LYS A 114 2.21 -11.59 8.07
C LYS A 114 3.59 -10.97 7.94
N PHE A 115 4.61 -11.58 8.54
CA PHE A 115 5.97 -11.02 8.48
C PHE A 115 7.04 -12.11 8.59
N ASN A 116 8.24 -11.75 8.16
CA ASN A 116 9.50 -12.44 8.44
C ASN A 116 10.60 -11.36 8.64
N THR A 117 11.88 -11.75 8.60
CA THR A 117 13.00 -10.81 8.77
C THR A 117 13.15 -9.78 7.66
N ASP A 118 12.62 -10.06 6.46
CA ASP A 118 12.81 -9.25 5.25
C ASP A 118 11.54 -8.51 4.81
N PHE A 119 10.36 -9.03 5.13
CA PHE A 119 9.07 -8.54 4.64
C PHE A 119 8.03 -8.44 5.75
N GLU A 120 7.20 -7.42 5.66
CA GLU A 120 6.00 -7.24 6.45
C GLU A 120 4.83 -6.92 5.52
N LEU A 121 3.77 -7.72 5.62
CA LEU A 121 2.52 -7.57 4.89
C LEU A 121 1.40 -7.28 5.89
N SER A 122 0.63 -6.23 5.63
CA SER A 122 -0.67 -6.03 6.27
C SER A 122 -1.72 -5.68 5.22
N PHE A 123 -2.95 -6.15 5.45
CA PHE A 123 -4.09 -5.68 4.68
C PHE A 123 -5.38 -5.71 5.49
N GLY A 124 -6.26 -4.78 5.16
CA GLY A 124 -7.56 -4.58 5.80
C GLY A 124 -8.62 -4.19 4.79
N TYR A 125 -9.58 -3.37 5.19
CA TYR A 125 -10.77 -3.08 4.39
C TYR A 125 -10.49 -2.41 3.03
N SER A 126 -9.61 -1.41 2.94
CA SER A 126 -9.34 -0.73 1.66
C SER A 126 -7.87 -0.70 1.28
N LYS A 127 -7.00 -1.19 2.17
CA LYS A 127 -5.56 -0.98 2.09
C LYS A 127 -4.81 -2.29 2.22
N LEU A 128 -3.86 -2.49 1.32
CA LEU A 128 -2.81 -3.51 1.42
C LEU A 128 -1.46 -2.81 1.40
N HIS A 129 -0.57 -3.25 2.27
CA HIS A 129 0.75 -2.70 2.46
C HIS A 129 1.76 -3.84 2.57
N LEU A 130 2.74 -3.85 1.66
CA LEU A 130 3.88 -4.75 1.74
C LEU A 130 5.14 -3.90 1.80
N LYS A 131 5.91 -4.07 2.87
CA LYS A 131 7.19 -3.41 3.11
C LYS A 131 8.31 -4.43 3.15
N LYS A 132 9.44 -4.07 2.56
CA LYS A 132 10.72 -4.75 2.69
C LYS A 132 11.63 -3.90 3.57
N ASP A 133 12.13 -4.49 4.65
CA ASP A 133 13.05 -3.86 5.59
C ASP A 133 13.76 -4.95 6.39
N ILE A 134 14.62 -4.56 7.32
CA ILE A 134 15.16 -5.47 8.33
C ILE A 134 14.22 -5.43 9.54
N PHE A 135 13.37 -6.44 9.67
CA PHE A 135 12.42 -6.54 10.76
C PHE A 135 12.99 -7.41 11.88
N ASN A 136 13.28 -6.79 13.01
CA ASN A 136 13.84 -7.46 14.17
C ASN A 136 12.84 -7.54 15.33
N HIS A 137 11.70 -8.16 15.07
CA HIS A 137 10.64 -8.39 16.05
C HIS A 137 10.10 -9.81 15.97
N LYS A 138 9.43 -10.25 17.04
CA LYS A 138 8.71 -11.52 17.14
C LYS A 138 7.33 -11.27 17.72
N ILE A 139 6.42 -12.22 17.53
CA ILE A 139 5.15 -12.23 18.23
C ILE A 139 5.23 -13.31 19.30
N ILE A 140 5.05 -12.91 20.56
CA ILE A 140 5.06 -13.79 21.73
C ILE A 140 3.82 -13.44 22.55
N ASP A 141 3.04 -14.46 22.92
CA ASP A 141 1.79 -14.32 23.69
C ASP A 141 0.84 -13.26 23.10
N GLY A 142 0.75 -13.22 21.77
CA GLY A 142 -0.09 -12.29 21.03
C GLY A 142 0.37 -10.83 21.06
N LYS A 143 1.62 -10.55 21.45
CA LYS A 143 2.22 -9.21 21.44
C LYS A 143 3.46 -9.17 20.55
N LYS A 144 3.63 -8.06 19.83
CA LYS A 144 4.85 -7.78 19.06
C LYS A 144 5.95 -7.31 20.03
N ILE A 145 7.11 -7.96 19.98
CA ILE A 145 8.27 -7.70 20.83
C ILE A 145 9.49 -7.51 19.94
N ASN A 146 10.21 -6.41 20.11
CA ASN A 146 11.46 -6.14 19.39
C ASN A 146 12.59 -6.99 20.00
N VAL A 147 13.36 -7.68 19.16
CA VAL A 147 14.40 -8.65 19.57
C VAL A 147 15.74 -7.97 19.82
N GLU A 148 16.01 -6.82 19.19
CA GLU A 148 17.12 -5.95 19.56
C GLU A 148 16.62 -4.60 20.04
N ASN A 149 16.90 -4.26 21.30
CA ASN A 149 17.05 -2.88 21.71
C ASN A 149 18.38 -2.38 21.14
N GLN A 150 18.45 -2.08 19.84
CA GLN A 150 19.50 -1.18 19.39
C GLN A 150 19.18 0.20 19.96
N LYS A 151 19.61 0.42 21.21
CA LYS A 151 19.90 1.74 21.72
C LYS A 151 21.10 2.25 20.93
N THR A 152 20.90 2.58 19.66
CA THR A 152 21.72 3.61 19.05
C THR A 152 21.39 4.87 19.85
N SER A 153 22.41 5.46 20.48
CA SER A 153 22.28 6.73 21.19
C SER A 153 21.95 7.82 20.16
N ILE A 154 20.69 7.90 19.78
CA ILE A 154 20.16 8.91 18.89
C ILE A 154 19.41 9.89 19.79
N SER A 155 19.55 11.19 19.51
CA SER A 155 19.09 12.31 20.33
C SER A 155 17.76 12.11 21.06
N GLU A 156 17.54 12.83 22.16
CA GLU A 156 16.32 12.76 22.99
C GLU A 156 15.00 12.81 22.19
N GLU A 157 14.99 13.43 21.01
CA GLU A 157 13.85 13.47 20.10
C GLU A 157 13.50 12.09 19.52
N TRP A 158 14.49 11.29 19.14
CA TRP A 158 14.29 9.93 18.64
C TRP A 158 13.80 8.98 19.73
N ASP A 159 14.28 9.15 20.97
CA ASP A 159 13.77 8.39 22.12
C ASP A 159 12.29 8.69 22.40
N LYS A 160 11.87 9.96 22.28
CA LYS A 160 10.45 10.34 22.38
C LYS A 160 9.61 9.70 21.27
N ILE A 161 10.08 9.74 20.02
CA ILE A 161 9.40 9.11 18.88
C ILE A 161 9.29 7.59 19.08
N ASN A 162 10.38 6.94 19.49
CA ASN A 162 10.40 5.50 19.76
C ASN A 162 9.43 5.13 20.90
N THR A 163 9.35 5.96 21.94
CA THR A 163 8.40 5.74 23.04
C THR A 163 6.95 5.81 22.55
N ILE A 164 6.63 6.79 21.69
CA ILE A 164 5.29 6.93 21.10
C ILE A 164 4.97 5.72 20.21
N ILE A 165 5.92 5.30 19.34
CA ILE A 165 5.76 4.13 18.48
C ILE A 165 5.53 2.87 19.31
N ASN A 166 6.36 2.63 20.32
CA ASN A 166 6.24 1.47 21.20
C ASN A 166 4.91 1.46 21.96
N THR A 167 4.45 2.63 22.43
CA THR A 167 3.15 2.76 23.10
C THR A 167 2.02 2.41 22.14
N TYR A 168 2.06 2.95 20.92
CA TYR A 168 1.09 2.62 19.88
C TYR A 168 1.09 1.13 19.53
N GLU A 169 2.28 0.52 19.35
CA GLU A 169 2.42 -0.90 19.03
C GLU A 169 1.94 -1.81 20.17
N SER A 170 2.12 -1.42 21.43
CA SER A 170 1.64 -2.17 22.60
C SER A 170 0.12 -2.26 22.70
N GLY A 171 -0.60 -1.36 22.02
CA GLY A 171 -2.06 -1.41 21.92
C GLY A 171 -2.59 -2.47 20.95
N PHE A 172 -1.73 -3.16 20.19
CA PHE A 172 -2.15 -4.20 19.27
C PHE A 172 -2.08 -5.58 19.90
N THR A 173 -3.10 -6.39 19.63
CA THR A 173 -3.12 -7.82 19.89
C THR A 173 -3.00 -8.60 18.58
N TYR A 174 -2.20 -9.65 18.58
CA TYR A 174 -1.96 -10.51 17.43
C TYR A 174 -2.51 -11.90 17.70
N LYS A 175 -3.55 -12.29 16.97
CA LYS A 175 -4.14 -13.62 17.07
C LYS A 175 -3.76 -14.44 15.85
N GLU A 176 -3.06 -15.56 16.05
CA GLU A 176 -2.67 -16.44 14.95
C GLU A 176 -3.90 -16.98 14.19
N ILE A 177 -3.74 -17.14 12.87
CA ILE A 177 -4.77 -17.71 12.00
C ILE A 177 -4.24 -18.79 11.06
N PRO A 178 -5.09 -19.74 10.66
CA PRO A 178 -4.73 -20.73 9.65
C PRO A 178 -4.40 -20.09 8.30
N GLU A 179 -3.48 -20.71 7.55
CA GLU A 179 -3.09 -20.30 6.19
C GLU A 179 -4.29 -20.26 5.22
N ALA A 180 -5.26 -21.17 5.36
CA ALA A 180 -6.49 -21.15 4.56
C ALA A 180 -7.26 -19.83 4.74
N LYS A 181 -7.45 -19.41 6.01
CA LYS A 181 -8.13 -18.16 6.33
C LYS A 181 -7.36 -16.93 5.83
N PHE A 182 -6.03 -16.98 5.88
CA PHE A 182 -5.19 -15.93 5.28
C PHE A 182 -5.44 -15.80 3.77
N LYS A 183 -5.43 -16.93 3.04
CA LYS A 183 -5.67 -16.96 1.59
C LYS A 183 -7.08 -16.48 1.23
N ASP A 184 -8.09 -16.89 1.99
CA ASP A 184 -9.47 -16.45 1.78
C ASP A 184 -9.59 -14.94 1.94
N ASN A 185 -9.02 -14.38 3.02
CA ASN A 185 -9.01 -12.93 3.25
C ASN A 185 -8.25 -12.18 2.13
N LEU A 186 -7.14 -12.72 1.66
CA LEU A 186 -6.34 -12.11 0.59
C LEU A 186 -7.10 -12.12 -0.75
N ASN A 187 -7.76 -13.24 -1.07
CA ASN A 187 -8.60 -13.37 -2.25
C ASN A 187 -9.79 -12.43 -2.19
N ASP A 188 -10.46 -12.33 -1.04
CA ASP A 188 -11.56 -11.40 -0.81
C ASP A 188 -11.10 -9.93 -0.94
N PHE A 189 -9.93 -9.59 -0.40
CA PHE A 189 -9.32 -8.27 -0.60
C PHE A 189 -9.14 -7.97 -2.09
N PHE A 190 -8.49 -8.87 -2.85
CA PHE A 190 -8.23 -8.65 -4.28
C PHE A 190 -9.49 -8.68 -5.15
N SER A 191 -10.53 -9.41 -4.76
CA SER A 191 -11.80 -9.50 -5.50
C SER A 191 -12.41 -8.12 -5.77
N ARG A 192 -12.17 -7.16 -4.88
CA ARG A 192 -12.63 -5.76 -4.96
C ARG A 192 -11.92 -4.96 -6.05
N TYR A 193 -10.72 -5.38 -6.45
CA TYR A 193 -9.87 -4.68 -7.44
C TYR A 193 -9.83 -5.39 -8.80
N ILE A 194 -10.05 -6.72 -8.81
CA ILE A 194 -10.02 -7.56 -10.01
C ILE A 194 -10.87 -7.01 -11.16
N PRO A 195 -12.13 -6.55 -10.96
CA PRO A 195 -12.94 -6.02 -12.05
C PRO A 195 -12.28 -4.84 -12.78
N TYR A 196 -11.61 -3.96 -12.03
CA TYR A 196 -10.95 -2.78 -12.57
C TYR A 196 -9.63 -3.12 -13.26
N LEU A 197 -8.87 -4.07 -12.71
CA LEU A 197 -7.60 -4.52 -13.30
C LEU A 197 -7.79 -5.37 -14.57
N LYS A 198 -8.92 -6.08 -14.71
CA LYS A 198 -9.24 -6.93 -15.87
C LYS A 198 -9.93 -6.18 -17.02
N ALA A 199 -10.54 -5.02 -16.76
CA ALA A 199 -11.30 -4.29 -17.77
C ALA A 199 -10.77 -2.86 -17.93
N PRO A 200 -9.92 -2.56 -18.94
CA PRO A 200 -9.67 -1.19 -19.37
C PRO A 200 -10.85 -0.63 -20.20
N LYS A 201 -12.05 -1.20 -20.05
CA LYS A 201 -13.22 -0.80 -20.86
C LYS A 201 -13.60 0.61 -20.45
N LYS A 202 -13.54 1.52 -21.43
CA LYS A 202 -14.05 2.89 -21.33
C LYS A 202 -15.45 2.83 -20.70
N LEU A 203 -15.60 3.34 -19.49
CA LEU A 203 -16.89 3.70 -18.92
C LEU A 203 -17.31 4.97 -19.65
N PHE A 204 -18.31 4.86 -20.52
CA PHE A 204 -18.78 5.98 -21.34
C PHE A 204 -19.48 7.02 -20.46
N LYS A 205 -19.26 8.30 -20.76
CA LYS A 205 -19.85 9.48 -20.09
C LYS A 205 -21.39 9.45 -19.96
N LYS A 206 -22.08 8.57 -20.72
CA LYS A 206 -23.55 8.42 -20.71
C LYS A 206 -24.10 7.36 -19.75
N GLU A 207 -23.26 6.53 -19.16
CA GLU A 207 -23.70 5.51 -18.19
C GLU A 207 -23.60 5.98 -16.73
N TYR A 208 -23.04 7.18 -16.51
CA TYR A 208 -23.03 7.86 -15.23
C TYR A 208 -24.36 8.60 -15.05
N LYS A 209 -25.25 8.08 -14.20
CA LYS A 209 -26.33 8.88 -13.62
C LYS A 209 -25.81 9.49 -12.31
N PRO A 210 -26.00 10.81 -12.08
CA PRO A 210 -25.57 11.49 -10.87
C PRO A 210 -26.16 10.87 -9.59
#